data_AF-A0A1I4JLW8-F1
#
_entry.id   AF-A0A1I4JLW8-F1
#
_cell.length_a   1.000
_cell.length_b   1.000
_cell.length_c   1.000
_cell.angle_alpha   90.00
_cell.angle_beta   90.00
_cell.angle_gamma   90.00
#
_symmetry.space_group_name_H-M   'P 1'
#
loop_
_entity.id
_entity.type
_entity.pdbx_description
1 polymer ?
#
loop_
_entity_poly.entity_id
_entity_poly.type
_entity_poly.pdbx_seq_one_letter_code
_entity_poly.pdbx_strand_id
1 'polypeptide(L)'
;MKKMLSTITTYFITFLVIGTCFAENNQDVAEGRDVWFKSTFGGEHFFSIILPNPPFSLRLGFDQMLTTPRDSRFDEYGVINDPDCTPGDASTSYFDKCADPESAGIIGVRKFPNPSGGAPLIGITCAACHAGFDPVRPPANPNRPQQENIHPTVGNQFLQIGKIFKGHLSPHDPRYQIFSSWAPGTVDTTLLENDHINNPGMITPIWSVPDRPFFDVTMNGEPVRAHRGGQGGEDDIGCEQATIRVYFNIGMCAAECMVGHLANGPGGSQTPIDLAECRQVCPELLKAEESVGKLCAFLQTPRPPSLVNTQEGANFIDWKVVGIGKKVFSRACASCHSDGDRSIKHNVLSDDLIHPFSEIGTNSCRARTTNWMAGHIWAAFSSGQYKERPTGGPGFYRDMPLVGI
;
A
#
# COMPACT_ATOMS: atom_id res chain seq x y z
N MET A 1 -65.27 15.75 38.73
CA MET A 1 -65.32 14.34 38.26
C MET A 1 -65.26 14.34 36.73
N LYS A 2 -64.36 13.51 36.16
CA LYS A 2 -64.02 13.31 34.71
C LYS A 2 -63.13 14.40 34.08
N LYS A 3 -61.80 14.30 34.18
CA LYS A 3 -60.82 13.72 33.20
C LYS A 3 -61.05 14.26 31.78
N MET A 4 -60.33 15.29 31.32
CA MET A 4 -59.01 15.24 30.63
C MET A 4 -58.91 14.15 29.55
N LEU A 5 -58.88 14.55 28.28
CA LEU A 5 -57.69 14.47 27.41
C LEU A 5 -57.94 15.29 26.13
N SER A 6 -57.07 16.25 25.85
CA SER A 6 -57.02 17.04 24.63
C SER A 6 -56.15 16.33 23.59
N THR A 7 -56.63 16.34 22.35
CA THR A 7 -56.03 15.79 21.15
C THR A 7 -54.70 16.48 20.82
N ILE A 8 -53.59 15.76 20.94
CA ILE A 8 -52.31 16.16 20.34
C ILE A 8 -52.05 15.24 19.15
N THR A 9 -52.24 15.80 17.97
CA THR A 9 -51.91 15.21 16.67
C THR A 9 -50.40 14.98 16.61
N THR A 10 -49.96 13.73 16.76
CA THR A 10 -48.56 13.35 16.59
C THR A 10 -48.33 13.04 15.12
N TYR A 11 -47.52 13.88 14.44
CA TYR A 11 -46.95 13.56 13.14
C TYR A 11 -46.04 12.33 13.29
N PHE A 12 -46.48 11.17 12.79
CA PHE A 12 -45.60 10.04 12.55
C PHE A 12 -44.74 10.38 11.32
N ILE A 13 -43.54 10.89 11.57
CA ILE A 13 -42.46 10.82 10.57
C ILE A 13 -41.99 9.38 10.58
N THR A 14 -42.45 8.61 9.61
CA THR A 14 -41.92 7.29 9.30
C THR A 14 -40.45 7.48 8.91
N PHE A 15 -39.53 7.21 9.84
CA PHE A 15 -38.14 6.94 9.50
C PHE A 15 -38.15 5.67 8.66
N LEU A 16 -38.18 5.85 7.34
CA LEU A 16 -37.78 4.81 6.41
C LEU A 16 -36.29 4.57 6.71
N VAL A 17 -36.01 3.55 7.52
CA VAL A 17 -34.68 2.98 7.59
C VAL A 17 -34.43 2.41 6.20
N ILE A 18 -33.83 3.24 5.34
CA ILE A 18 -33.19 2.76 4.12
C ILE A 18 -32.02 1.93 4.64
N GLY A 19 -32.28 0.64 4.87
CA GLY A 19 -31.22 -0.33 4.87
C GLY A 19 -30.56 -0.21 3.51
N THR A 20 -29.40 0.45 3.46
CA THR A 20 -28.49 0.33 2.34
C THR A 20 -28.07 -1.13 2.31
N CYS A 21 -28.83 -1.94 1.58
CA CYS A 21 -28.30 -3.14 0.99
C CYS A 21 -27.05 -2.70 0.21
N PHE A 22 -25.87 -2.99 0.77
CA PHE A 22 -24.64 -3.05 0.00
C PHE A 22 -24.82 -4.19 -1.01
N ALA A 23 -25.53 -3.91 -2.10
CA ALA A 23 -25.20 -4.59 -3.34
C ALA A 23 -23.77 -4.13 -3.64
N GLU A 24 -22.79 -5.02 -3.45
CA GLU A 24 -21.43 -4.80 -3.94
C GLU A 24 -21.56 -4.29 -5.38
N ASN A 25 -21.21 -3.03 -5.61
CA ASN A 25 -21.22 -2.49 -6.95
C ASN A 25 -20.05 -3.16 -7.67
N ASN A 26 -20.30 -4.32 -8.30
CA ASN A 26 -19.29 -5.11 -8.99
C ASN A 26 -18.51 -4.27 -10.01
N GLN A 27 -19.12 -3.21 -10.55
CA GLN A 27 -18.45 -2.25 -11.41
C GLN A 27 -17.41 -1.41 -10.65
N ASP A 28 -17.75 -0.81 -9.51
CA ASP A 28 -16.79 -0.04 -8.70
C ASP A 28 -15.63 -0.92 -8.22
N VAL A 29 -15.91 -2.18 -7.84
CA VAL A 29 -14.89 -3.15 -7.46
C VAL A 29 -13.95 -3.46 -8.64
N ALA A 30 -14.50 -3.68 -9.84
CA ALA A 30 -13.70 -3.95 -11.04
C ALA A 30 -12.87 -2.74 -11.45
N GLU A 31 -13.45 -1.54 -11.44
CA GLU A 31 -12.75 -0.29 -11.73
C GLU A 31 -11.67 0.00 -10.67
N GLY A 32 -11.97 -0.25 -9.39
CA GLY A 32 -11.00 -0.14 -8.30
C GLY A 32 -9.82 -1.10 -8.44
N ARG A 33 -10.09 -2.33 -8.90
CA ARG A 33 -9.04 -3.29 -9.25
C ARG A 33 -8.19 -2.76 -10.40
N ASP A 34 -8.79 -2.16 -11.42
CA ASP A 34 -8.03 -1.55 -12.52
C ASP A 34 -7.14 -0.40 -12.02
N VAL A 35 -7.64 0.47 -11.14
CA VAL A 35 -6.82 1.53 -10.51
C VAL A 35 -5.62 0.92 -9.76
N TRP A 36 -5.85 -0.17 -9.00
CA TRP A 36 -4.81 -0.87 -8.26
C TRP A 36 -3.69 -1.47 -9.14
N PHE A 37 -4.05 -2.01 -10.31
CA PHE A 37 -3.11 -2.70 -11.21
C PHE A 37 -2.51 -1.80 -12.31
N LYS A 38 -3.19 -0.72 -12.69
CA LYS A 38 -2.87 0.04 -13.92
C LYS A 38 -2.58 1.51 -13.70
N SER A 39 -3.15 2.15 -12.67
CA SER A 39 -3.03 3.60 -12.50
C SER A 39 -1.71 4.00 -11.84
N THR A 40 -1.00 4.92 -12.47
CA THR A 40 0.23 5.57 -11.97
C THR A 40 -0.01 7.02 -11.57
N PHE A 41 -1.12 7.63 -12.04
CA PHE A 41 -1.46 9.05 -11.86
C PHE A 41 -0.28 9.99 -12.15
N GLY A 42 0.41 9.77 -13.27
CA GLY A 42 1.56 10.59 -13.69
C GLY A 42 2.90 10.22 -13.04
N GLY A 43 2.93 9.22 -12.15
CA GLY A 43 4.15 8.80 -11.45
C GLY A 43 5.31 8.38 -12.37
N GLU A 44 5.03 8.04 -13.63
CA GLU A 44 6.04 7.76 -14.64
C GLU A 44 6.99 8.94 -14.93
N HIS A 45 6.49 10.17 -14.81
CA HIS A 45 7.31 11.37 -14.95
C HIS A 45 8.31 11.49 -13.80
N PHE A 46 7.88 11.16 -12.59
CA PHE A 46 8.77 11.19 -11.43
C PHE A 46 9.94 10.23 -11.58
N PHE A 47 9.67 8.94 -11.81
CA PHE A 47 10.73 7.94 -11.87
C PHE A 47 11.68 8.10 -13.05
N SER A 48 11.18 8.63 -14.18
CA SER A 48 11.94 8.66 -15.43
C SER A 48 12.59 10.01 -15.72
N ILE A 49 12.02 11.11 -15.22
CA ILE A 49 12.46 12.48 -15.53
C ILE A 49 12.98 13.19 -14.29
N ILE A 50 12.28 13.10 -13.15
CA ILE A 50 12.62 13.89 -11.96
C ILE A 50 13.70 13.20 -11.13
N LEU A 51 13.47 11.95 -10.74
CA LEU A 51 14.30 11.19 -9.81
C LEU A 51 15.77 11.00 -10.28
N PRO A 52 16.07 10.81 -11.59
CA PRO A 52 17.46 10.72 -12.05
C PRO A 52 18.26 12.02 -11.93
N ASN A 53 17.60 13.16 -11.70
CA ASN A 53 18.20 14.49 -11.69
C ASN A 53 18.26 15.08 -10.27
N PRO A 54 19.06 16.15 -10.04
CA PRO A 54 19.01 16.88 -8.78
C PRO A 54 17.58 17.31 -8.43
N PRO A 55 17.17 17.24 -7.14
CA PRO A 55 18.03 17.00 -5.98
C PRO A 55 18.28 15.52 -5.62
N PHE A 56 17.60 14.58 -6.26
CA PHE A 56 17.71 13.16 -5.90
C PHE A 56 18.94 12.50 -6.50
N SER A 57 19.23 12.79 -7.77
CA SER A 57 20.33 12.23 -8.55
C SER A 57 20.40 10.70 -8.41
N LEU A 58 19.24 10.05 -8.55
CA LEU A 58 19.05 8.62 -8.34
C LEU A 58 18.37 7.99 -9.56
N ARG A 59 19.17 7.41 -10.46
CA ARG A 59 18.62 6.61 -11.56
C ARG A 59 18.35 5.19 -11.09
N LEU A 60 17.08 4.79 -11.10
CA LEU A 60 16.66 3.42 -10.78
C LEU A 60 16.99 2.45 -11.92
N GLY A 61 17.33 1.21 -11.57
CA GLY A 61 17.68 0.12 -12.49
C GLY A 61 16.48 -0.53 -13.18
N PHE A 62 15.43 0.24 -13.54
CA PHE A 62 14.26 -0.31 -14.23
C PHE A 62 14.62 -0.88 -15.61
N ASP A 63 15.54 -0.25 -16.33
CA ASP A 63 16.09 -0.74 -17.59
C ASP A 63 16.77 -2.11 -17.43
N GLN A 64 17.60 -2.27 -16.41
CA GLN A 64 18.26 -3.55 -16.09
C GLN A 64 17.25 -4.64 -15.75
N MET A 65 16.24 -4.32 -14.92
CA MET A 65 15.18 -5.25 -14.54
C MET A 65 14.30 -5.65 -15.74
N LEU A 66 13.83 -4.68 -16.52
CA LEU A 66 12.90 -4.92 -17.63
C LEU A 66 13.55 -5.70 -18.78
N THR A 67 14.84 -5.48 -19.03
CA THR A 67 15.62 -6.17 -20.06
C THR A 67 16.22 -7.50 -19.61
N THR A 68 16.13 -7.84 -18.31
CA THR A 68 16.51 -9.16 -17.80
C THR A 68 15.63 -10.23 -18.46
N PRO A 69 16.19 -11.38 -18.92
CA PRO A 69 15.42 -12.44 -19.53
C PRO A 69 14.20 -12.80 -18.68
N ARG A 70 13.03 -12.82 -19.31
CA ARG A 70 11.75 -13.07 -18.63
C ARG A 70 11.78 -14.36 -17.81
N ASP A 71 12.44 -15.40 -18.32
CA ASP A 71 12.56 -16.72 -17.69
C ASP A 71 13.51 -16.77 -16.46
N SER A 72 14.18 -15.66 -16.11
CA SER A 72 15.03 -15.55 -14.90
C SER A 72 14.71 -14.31 -14.06
N ARG A 73 13.70 -13.52 -14.45
CA ARG A 73 13.42 -12.20 -13.85
C ARG A 73 12.95 -12.32 -12.40
N PHE A 74 12.18 -13.36 -12.07
CA PHE A 74 11.78 -13.67 -10.71
C PHE A 74 12.98 -14.05 -9.84
N ASP A 75 13.88 -14.89 -10.34
CA ASP A 75 15.06 -15.32 -9.56
C ASP A 75 16.00 -14.14 -9.27
N GLU A 76 16.12 -13.22 -10.24
CA GLU A 76 17.00 -12.06 -10.11
C GLU A 76 16.39 -10.93 -9.28
N TYR A 77 15.13 -10.58 -9.48
CA TYR A 77 14.52 -9.40 -8.86
C TYR A 77 13.32 -9.70 -7.96
N GLY A 78 12.82 -10.92 -7.96
CA GLY A 78 11.58 -11.30 -7.27
C GLY A 78 10.33 -10.63 -7.84
N VAL A 79 10.43 -10.00 -9.02
CA VAL A 79 9.30 -9.36 -9.69
C VAL A 79 8.43 -10.42 -10.37
N ILE A 80 7.15 -10.11 -10.52
CA ILE A 80 6.19 -11.06 -11.07
C ILE A 80 5.89 -10.68 -12.51
N ASN A 81 6.22 -11.60 -13.42
CA ASN A 81 5.90 -11.45 -14.82
C ASN A 81 4.39 -11.36 -15.04
N ASP A 82 3.96 -10.37 -15.83
CA ASP A 82 2.56 -10.20 -16.21
C ASP A 82 2.14 -11.36 -17.13
N PRO A 83 1.22 -12.24 -16.73
CA PRO A 83 0.87 -13.46 -17.48
C PRO A 83 0.28 -13.16 -18.87
N ASP A 84 -0.26 -11.95 -19.09
CA ASP A 84 -0.84 -11.54 -20.37
C ASP A 84 0.23 -11.10 -21.39
N CYS A 85 1.51 -11.19 -21.01
CA CYS A 85 2.64 -10.79 -21.84
C CYS A 85 3.51 -11.97 -22.26
N THR A 86 4.19 -11.79 -23.39
CA THR A 86 5.17 -12.73 -23.96
C THR A 86 6.54 -12.06 -24.07
N PRO A 87 7.65 -12.83 -24.10
CA PRO A 87 8.99 -12.28 -24.25
C PRO A 87 9.11 -11.34 -25.47
N GLY A 88 9.78 -10.23 -25.24
CA GLY A 88 10.21 -9.31 -26.29
C GLY A 88 11.36 -9.86 -27.14
N ASP A 89 11.72 -9.11 -28.17
CA ASP A 89 12.93 -9.33 -28.97
C ASP A 89 13.54 -7.98 -29.38
N ALA A 90 14.57 -7.98 -30.23
CA ALA A 90 15.21 -6.75 -30.68
C ALA A 90 14.24 -5.73 -31.31
N SER A 91 13.14 -6.18 -31.93
CA SER A 91 12.11 -5.30 -32.52
C SER A 91 11.31 -4.52 -31.47
N THR A 92 11.25 -5.03 -30.24
CA THR A 92 10.60 -4.36 -29.10
C THR A 92 11.62 -3.79 -28.12
N SER A 93 12.88 -3.66 -28.53
CA SER A 93 14.00 -3.31 -27.64
C SER A 93 14.06 -4.19 -26.39
N TYR A 94 13.71 -5.48 -26.55
CA TYR A 94 13.62 -6.49 -25.50
C TYR A 94 12.56 -6.26 -24.42
N PHE A 95 11.68 -5.27 -24.57
CA PHE A 95 10.49 -5.17 -23.73
C PHE A 95 9.48 -6.25 -24.11
N ASP A 96 8.82 -6.82 -23.10
CA ASP A 96 7.78 -7.81 -23.30
C ASP A 96 6.63 -7.27 -24.17
N LYS A 97 6.06 -8.17 -24.98
CA LYS A 97 4.90 -7.93 -25.85
C LYS A 97 3.64 -8.25 -25.07
N CYS A 98 2.81 -7.24 -24.84
CA CYS A 98 1.63 -7.31 -24.00
C CYS A 98 0.37 -6.89 -24.79
N ALA A 99 -0.79 -7.45 -24.43
CA ALA A 99 -2.08 -7.00 -24.98
C ALA A 99 -2.40 -5.57 -24.53
N ASP A 100 -2.10 -5.26 -23.27
CA ASP A 100 -2.12 -3.90 -22.74
C ASP A 100 -0.85 -3.15 -23.21
N PRO A 101 -0.96 -2.10 -24.05
CA PRO A 101 0.19 -1.41 -24.61
C PRO A 101 1.03 -0.69 -23.54
N GLU A 102 0.45 -0.36 -22.39
CA GLU A 102 1.12 0.30 -21.28
C GLU A 102 1.71 -0.71 -20.28
N SER A 103 1.45 -2.01 -20.40
CA SER A 103 2.14 -3.00 -19.56
C SER A 103 3.62 -3.11 -19.95
N ALA A 104 4.49 -3.10 -18.94
CA ALA A 104 5.92 -3.31 -19.11
C ALA A 104 6.33 -4.80 -19.06
N GLY A 105 5.37 -5.73 -18.94
CA GLY A 105 5.64 -7.17 -18.84
C GLY A 105 5.78 -7.69 -17.41
N ILE A 106 5.63 -6.83 -16.42
CA ILE A 106 5.70 -7.11 -14.99
C ILE A 106 4.44 -6.55 -14.35
N ILE A 107 3.79 -7.31 -13.47
CA ILE A 107 2.60 -6.88 -12.76
C ILE A 107 2.84 -5.52 -12.09
N GLY A 108 1.98 -4.55 -12.44
CA GLY A 108 1.97 -3.22 -11.86
C GLY A 108 3.10 -2.29 -12.29
N VAL A 109 3.98 -2.70 -13.20
CA VAL A 109 4.97 -1.79 -13.84
C VAL A 109 4.43 -1.37 -15.20
N ARG A 110 4.30 -0.06 -15.38
CA ARG A 110 3.69 0.56 -16.57
C ARG A 110 4.74 1.30 -17.39
N LYS A 111 4.53 1.38 -18.69
CA LYS A 111 5.39 2.12 -19.63
C LYS A 111 4.56 3.11 -20.44
N PHE A 112 5.10 4.29 -20.66
CA PHE A 112 4.45 5.37 -21.40
C PHE A 112 5.38 5.96 -22.45
N PRO A 113 4.84 6.54 -23.54
CA PRO A 113 5.64 7.26 -24.52
C PRO A 113 6.45 8.39 -23.86
N ASN A 114 7.69 8.56 -24.30
CA ASN A 114 8.52 9.69 -23.88
C ASN A 114 8.41 10.82 -24.93
N PRO A 115 7.77 11.97 -24.61
CA PRO A 115 7.59 13.06 -25.56
C PRO A 115 8.90 13.68 -26.05
N SER A 116 9.98 13.56 -25.26
CA SER A 116 11.32 14.05 -25.62
C SER A 116 12.11 13.04 -26.47
N GLY A 117 11.54 11.87 -26.77
CA GLY A 117 12.21 10.76 -27.42
C GLY A 117 13.10 9.94 -26.48
N GLY A 118 13.48 8.73 -26.92
CA GLY A 118 14.32 7.81 -26.14
C GLY A 118 13.54 6.69 -25.46
N ALA A 119 14.03 6.22 -24.32
CA ALA A 119 13.42 5.13 -23.56
C ALA A 119 12.02 5.55 -23.04
N PRO A 120 11.07 4.60 -22.95
CA PRO A 120 9.74 4.88 -22.40
C PRO A 120 9.82 5.33 -20.94
N LEU A 121 8.87 6.16 -20.53
CA LEU A 121 8.72 6.54 -19.13
C LEU A 121 8.13 5.34 -18.36
N ILE A 122 8.69 5.02 -17.20
CA ILE A 122 8.28 3.89 -16.35
C ILE A 122 7.52 4.41 -15.14
N GLY A 123 6.28 3.95 -14.97
CA GLY A 123 5.44 4.24 -13.81
C GLY A 123 5.15 2.98 -12.99
N ILE A 124 4.86 3.18 -11.71
CA ILE A 124 4.63 2.11 -10.75
C ILE A 124 3.22 2.25 -10.17
N THR A 125 2.53 1.12 -10.03
CA THR A 125 1.19 1.03 -9.42
C THR A 125 1.29 0.32 -8.06
N CYS A 126 0.21 0.33 -7.28
CA CYS A 126 0.16 -0.38 -6.01
C CYS A 126 0.41 -1.89 -6.16
N ALA A 127 -0.09 -2.50 -7.24
CA ALA A 127 0.09 -3.92 -7.53
C ALA A 127 1.56 -4.34 -7.72
N ALA A 128 2.46 -3.43 -8.12
CA ALA A 128 3.88 -3.77 -8.33
C ALA A 128 4.55 -4.28 -7.04
N CYS A 129 4.10 -3.76 -5.89
CA CYS A 129 4.55 -4.22 -4.59
C CYS A 129 3.56 -5.23 -4.00
N HIS A 130 2.26 -4.93 -4.03
CA HIS A 130 1.29 -5.66 -3.22
C HIS A 130 0.64 -6.88 -3.89
N ALA A 131 0.75 -7.05 -5.21
CA ALA A 131 0.37 -8.31 -5.85
C ALA A 131 1.48 -9.35 -5.65
N GLY A 132 1.09 -10.59 -5.41
CA GLY A 132 2.01 -11.69 -5.14
C GLY A 132 1.48 -13.02 -5.68
N PHE A 133 2.23 -14.10 -5.48
CA PHE A 133 1.72 -15.42 -5.80
C PHE A 133 0.66 -15.84 -4.80
N ASP A 134 -0.47 -16.34 -5.30
CA ASP A 134 -1.54 -16.91 -4.51
C ASP A 134 -1.04 -18.19 -3.81
N PRO A 135 -0.95 -18.23 -2.48
CA PRO A 135 -0.49 -19.41 -1.75
C PRO A 135 -1.40 -20.63 -1.93
N VAL A 136 -2.68 -20.41 -2.29
CA VAL A 136 -3.64 -21.49 -2.56
C VAL A 136 -3.47 -22.04 -3.98
N ARG A 137 -2.92 -21.25 -4.89
CA ARG A 137 -2.65 -21.61 -6.28
C ARG A 137 -1.24 -21.17 -6.69
N PRO A 138 -0.19 -21.71 -6.07
CA PRO A 138 1.17 -21.30 -6.40
C PRO A 138 1.50 -21.68 -7.85
N PRO A 139 2.32 -20.89 -8.56
CA PRO A 139 2.73 -21.24 -9.91
C PRO A 139 3.70 -22.43 -9.87
N ALA A 140 3.61 -23.33 -10.85
CA ALA A 140 4.60 -24.41 -11.03
C ALA A 140 5.99 -23.86 -11.41
N ASN A 141 6.01 -22.72 -12.12
CA ASN A 141 7.23 -21.97 -12.43
C ASN A 141 6.96 -20.48 -12.14
N PRO A 142 7.64 -19.86 -11.16
CA PRO A 142 7.40 -18.47 -10.79
C PRO A 142 7.80 -17.47 -11.89
N ASN A 143 8.66 -17.84 -12.85
CA ASN A 143 8.94 -17.01 -14.02
C ASN A 143 7.84 -17.12 -15.12
N ARG A 144 6.95 -18.11 -15.03
CA ARG A 144 5.84 -18.32 -15.99
C ARG A 144 4.50 -18.50 -15.27
N PRO A 145 4.07 -17.51 -14.45
CA PRO A 145 2.80 -17.60 -13.77
C PRO A 145 1.64 -17.54 -14.77
N GLN A 146 0.50 -18.07 -14.37
CA GLN A 146 -0.80 -17.85 -15.00
C GLN A 146 -1.62 -16.85 -14.18
N GLN A 147 -2.72 -16.36 -14.75
CA GLN A 147 -3.57 -15.35 -14.11
C GLN A 147 -4.10 -15.83 -12.75
N GLU A 148 -4.48 -17.10 -12.63
CA GLU A 148 -4.97 -17.72 -11.40
C GLU A 148 -3.91 -17.83 -10.29
N ASN A 149 -2.63 -17.67 -10.63
CA ASN A 149 -1.54 -17.68 -9.66
C ASN A 149 -1.33 -16.32 -8.99
N ILE A 150 -2.01 -15.25 -9.42
CA ILE A 150 -1.77 -13.89 -8.93
C ILE A 150 -2.82 -13.49 -7.90
N HIS A 151 -2.40 -13.36 -6.64
CA HIS A 151 -3.22 -12.74 -5.60
C HIS A 151 -2.96 -11.23 -5.56
N PRO A 152 -4.00 -10.38 -5.60
CA PRO A 152 -3.81 -8.95 -5.82
C PRO A 152 -3.21 -8.19 -4.63
N THR A 153 -3.34 -8.72 -3.42
CA THR A 153 -3.04 -7.99 -2.18
C THR A 153 -2.26 -8.81 -1.15
N VAL A 154 -1.60 -9.90 -1.54
CA VAL A 154 -0.84 -10.75 -0.59
C VAL A 154 0.50 -10.13 -0.20
N GLY A 155 0.99 -9.15 -0.96
CA GLY A 155 2.34 -8.60 -0.81
C GLY A 155 3.38 -9.46 -1.52
N ASN A 156 4.22 -8.85 -2.35
CA ASN A 156 5.32 -9.56 -2.98
C ASN A 156 6.49 -9.71 -2.01
N GLN A 157 6.47 -10.78 -1.22
CA GLN A 157 7.54 -11.11 -0.26
C GLN A 157 8.89 -11.44 -0.92
N PHE A 158 8.93 -11.63 -2.24
CA PHE A 158 10.15 -11.98 -2.98
C PHE A 158 10.83 -10.77 -3.60
N LEU A 159 10.13 -9.63 -3.74
CA LEU A 159 10.62 -8.44 -4.42
C LEU A 159 11.94 -7.94 -3.81
N GLN A 160 12.99 -7.88 -4.62
CA GLN A 160 14.31 -7.38 -4.24
C GLN A 160 14.48 -5.92 -4.68
N ILE A 161 13.64 -5.02 -4.16
CA ILE A 161 13.58 -3.63 -4.64
C ILE A 161 14.92 -2.89 -4.44
N GLY A 162 15.72 -3.27 -3.44
CA GLY A 162 17.07 -2.74 -3.22
C GLY A 162 18.01 -2.93 -4.43
N LYS A 163 17.84 -4.00 -5.22
CA LYS A 163 18.59 -4.20 -6.48
C LYS A 163 18.25 -3.14 -7.53
N ILE A 164 16.97 -2.75 -7.62
CA ILE A 164 16.50 -1.70 -8.54
C ILE A 164 17.05 -0.34 -8.09
N PHE A 165 16.97 -0.04 -6.79
CA PHE A 165 17.44 1.25 -6.26
C PHE A 165 18.94 1.46 -6.39
N LYS A 166 19.74 0.40 -6.28
CA LYS A 166 21.20 0.49 -6.45
C LYS A 166 21.71 0.23 -7.87
N GLY A 167 20.83 -0.07 -8.83
CA GLY A 167 21.22 -0.63 -10.13
C GLY A 167 22.24 0.19 -10.92
N HIS A 168 22.19 1.52 -10.80
CA HIS A 168 23.13 2.45 -11.45
C HIS A 168 24.11 3.12 -10.48
N LEU A 169 24.15 2.71 -9.21
CA LEU A 169 25.06 3.27 -8.23
C LEU A 169 26.41 2.55 -8.24
N SER A 170 27.48 3.33 -8.04
CA SER A 170 28.79 2.76 -7.75
C SER A 170 28.75 1.98 -6.42
N PRO A 171 29.42 0.82 -6.29
CA PRO A 171 29.60 0.15 -5.00
C PRO A 171 30.26 1.02 -3.92
N HIS A 172 30.96 2.09 -4.31
CA HIS A 172 31.57 3.07 -3.41
C HIS A 172 30.62 4.22 -3.01
N ASP A 173 29.42 4.30 -3.61
CA ASP A 173 28.39 5.25 -3.19
C ASP A 173 27.76 4.76 -1.88
N PRO A 174 27.66 5.60 -0.82
CA PRO A 174 27.04 5.17 0.44
C PRO A 174 25.57 4.73 0.26
N ARG A 175 24.84 5.27 -0.72
CA ARG A 175 23.47 4.87 -1.03
C ARG A 175 23.42 3.41 -1.52
N TYR A 176 24.45 2.93 -2.22
CA TYR A 176 24.55 1.52 -2.63
C TYR A 176 24.51 0.58 -1.42
N GLN A 177 25.21 0.96 -0.33
CA GLN A 177 25.27 0.16 0.90
C GLN A 177 23.93 0.18 1.63
N ILE A 178 23.25 1.34 1.67
CA ILE A 178 21.91 1.46 2.23
C ILE A 178 20.94 0.52 1.50
N PHE A 179 20.86 0.57 0.18
CA PHE A 179 19.95 -0.29 -0.60
C PHE A 179 20.34 -1.77 -0.59
N SER A 180 21.62 -2.07 -0.38
CA SER A 180 22.08 -3.45 -0.20
C SER A 180 21.67 -4.06 1.15
N SER A 181 21.29 -3.23 2.12
CA SER A 181 20.79 -3.69 3.43
C SER A 181 19.31 -4.10 3.41
N TRP A 182 18.57 -3.79 2.35
CA TRP A 182 17.14 -4.06 2.26
C TRP A 182 16.88 -5.55 2.01
N ALA A 183 16.06 -6.16 2.87
CA ALA A 183 15.67 -7.55 2.73
C ALA A 183 14.66 -7.75 1.58
N PRO A 184 14.60 -8.93 0.95
CA PRO A 184 13.52 -9.27 0.03
C PRO A 184 12.15 -9.04 0.66
N GLY A 185 11.19 -8.56 -0.14
CA GLY A 185 9.84 -8.29 0.33
C GLY A 185 9.72 -7.06 1.22
N THR A 186 10.74 -6.20 1.27
CA THR A 186 10.70 -4.93 2.01
C THR A 186 10.88 -3.73 1.08
N VAL A 187 10.28 -2.60 1.44
CA VAL A 187 10.41 -1.34 0.73
C VAL A 187 10.32 -0.16 1.70
N ASP A 188 11.11 0.87 1.43
CA ASP A 188 10.95 2.20 2.01
C ASP A 188 10.54 3.16 0.89
N THR A 189 9.23 3.41 0.76
CA THR A 189 8.72 4.37 -0.23
C THR A 189 8.90 5.82 0.21
N THR A 190 9.36 6.05 1.44
CA THR A 190 9.54 7.39 2.04
C THR A 190 10.98 7.90 2.01
N LEU A 191 11.90 7.02 1.62
CA LEU A 191 13.31 7.32 1.48
C LEU A 191 13.54 8.51 0.53
N LEU A 192 12.71 8.64 -0.50
CA LEU A 192 12.85 9.68 -1.52
C LEU A 192 12.65 11.07 -0.91
N GLU A 193 11.77 11.18 0.07
CA GLU A 193 11.50 12.42 0.81
C GLU A 193 12.50 12.71 1.94
N ASN A 194 13.40 11.75 2.18
CA ASN A 194 14.61 11.81 3.00
C ASN A 194 14.43 12.51 4.37
N ASP A 195 13.94 11.75 5.34
CA ASP A 195 13.99 12.08 6.77
C ASP A 195 15.28 11.59 7.45
N HIS A 196 16.28 11.16 6.65
CA HIS A 196 17.53 10.53 7.09
C HIS A 196 17.37 9.18 7.82
N ILE A 197 16.21 8.52 7.69
CA ILE A 197 15.96 7.23 8.33
C ILE A 197 15.79 6.15 7.25
N ASN A 198 16.71 5.18 7.24
CA ASN A 198 16.59 4.00 6.39
C ASN A 198 15.58 3.03 7.02
N ASN A 199 14.33 3.00 6.52
CA ASN A 199 13.21 2.44 7.26
C ASN A 199 12.49 1.22 6.62
N PRO A 200 13.13 0.39 5.77
CA PRO A 200 12.43 -0.59 4.93
C PRO A 200 11.45 -1.44 5.75
N GLY A 201 10.18 -1.35 5.37
CA GLY A 201 9.08 -2.09 5.96
C GLY A 201 8.70 -3.28 5.08
N MET A 202 8.21 -4.36 5.66
CA MET A 202 7.66 -5.46 4.87
C MET A 202 6.51 -4.94 3.99
N ILE A 203 6.41 -5.45 2.76
CA ILE A 203 5.27 -5.18 1.90
C ILE A 203 4.09 -5.93 2.47
N THR A 204 3.21 -5.22 3.16
CA THR A 204 2.15 -5.85 3.95
C THR A 204 1.02 -6.34 3.07
N PRO A 205 0.43 -7.49 3.42
CA PRO A 205 -0.82 -7.92 2.82
C PRO A 205 -1.99 -7.01 3.21
N ILE A 206 -2.97 -6.91 2.32
CA ILE A 206 -4.22 -6.16 2.53
C ILE A 206 -5.40 -7.10 2.30
N TRP A 207 -6.12 -7.41 3.36
CA TRP A 207 -7.29 -8.28 3.33
C TRP A 207 -8.19 -8.03 4.54
N SER A 208 -9.42 -8.51 4.42
CA SER A 208 -10.46 -8.43 5.44
C SER A 208 -10.63 -7.02 6.00
N VAL A 209 -10.48 -5.99 5.16
CA VAL A 209 -10.63 -4.59 5.58
C VAL A 209 -11.96 -4.35 6.30
N PRO A 210 -13.12 -4.88 5.84
CA PRO A 210 -14.40 -4.69 6.54
C PRO A 210 -14.45 -5.28 7.94
N ASP A 211 -13.58 -6.25 8.25
CA ASP A 211 -13.52 -6.88 9.55
C ASP A 211 -12.57 -6.13 10.50
N ARG A 212 -11.77 -5.17 10.02
CA ARG A 212 -10.83 -4.43 10.88
C ARG A 212 -11.55 -3.37 11.74
N PRO A 213 -11.03 -3.05 12.93
CA PRO A 213 -11.65 -2.04 13.78
C PRO A 213 -11.57 -0.63 13.16
N PHE A 214 -12.47 0.23 13.64
CA PHE A 214 -12.50 1.66 13.34
C PHE A 214 -12.09 2.45 14.56
N PHE A 215 -11.39 3.55 14.33
CA PHE A 215 -10.89 4.45 15.36
C PHE A 215 -11.41 5.86 15.13
N ASP A 216 -11.75 6.54 16.22
CA ASP A 216 -12.08 7.95 16.19
C ASP A 216 -10.78 8.76 16.22
N VAL A 217 -10.53 9.48 15.14
CA VAL A 217 -9.33 10.30 14.91
C VAL A 217 -9.73 11.71 14.50
N THR A 218 -8.79 12.65 14.55
CA THR A 218 -8.97 14.02 14.10
C THR A 218 -8.12 14.26 12.87
N MET A 219 -8.74 14.71 11.79
CA MET A 219 -8.08 15.03 10.53
C MET A 219 -8.34 16.48 10.18
N ASN A 220 -7.30 17.30 10.08
CA ASN A 220 -7.41 18.73 9.77
C ASN A 220 -8.42 19.48 10.66
N GLY A 221 -8.52 19.08 11.93
CA GLY A 221 -9.46 19.65 12.91
C GLY A 221 -10.83 18.99 12.95
N GLU A 222 -11.16 18.11 12.00
CA GLU A 222 -12.46 17.45 11.92
C GLU A 222 -12.42 16.02 12.48
N PRO A 223 -13.46 15.58 13.22
CA PRO A 223 -13.56 14.21 13.69
C PRO A 223 -13.85 13.27 12.52
N VAL A 224 -13.09 12.18 12.43
CA VAL A 224 -13.23 11.13 11.42
C VAL A 224 -13.21 9.78 12.10
N ARG A 225 -14.02 8.85 11.60
CA ARG A 225 -13.98 7.45 12.00
C ARG A 225 -13.38 6.61 10.88
N ALA A 226 -12.20 6.05 11.11
CA ALA A 226 -11.40 5.43 10.06
C ALA A 226 -10.70 4.15 10.51
N HIS A 227 -10.40 3.28 9.55
CA HIS A 227 -9.36 2.26 9.75
C HIS A 227 -7.99 2.92 9.84
N ARG A 228 -7.06 2.23 10.50
CA ARG A 228 -5.64 2.59 10.47
C ARG A 228 -5.00 2.09 9.18
N GLY A 229 -4.05 2.86 8.64
CA GLY A 229 -3.41 2.60 7.35
C GLY A 229 -1.97 2.14 7.47
N GLY A 230 -1.14 2.93 8.15
CA GLY A 230 0.32 2.74 8.22
C GLY A 230 0.80 1.87 9.37
N GLN A 231 2.02 1.39 9.21
CA GLN A 231 2.68 0.47 10.16
C GLN A 231 3.10 1.13 11.47
N GLY A 232 3.40 2.43 11.51
CA GLY A 232 3.64 3.20 12.74
C GLY A 232 2.41 4.01 13.18
N GLY A 233 1.26 3.77 12.54
CA GLY A 233 0.08 4.63 12.63
C GLY A 233 0.21 5.93 11.83
N GLU A 234 1.16 5.98 10.90
CA GLU A 234 1.11 6.94 9.81
C GLU A 234 -0.13 6.66 8.95
N ASP A 235 -0.69 7.65 8.28
CA ASP A 235 -1.90 7.44 7.48
C ASP A 235 -3.10 6.81 8.24
N ASP A 236 -3.22 7.05 9.56
CA ASP A 236 -4.42 6.74 10.35
C ASP A 236 -5.55 7.72 10.01
N ILE A 237 -5.94 7.72 8.73
CA ILE A 237 -6.75 8.77 8.07
C ILE A 237 -7.80 8.21 7.10
N GLY A 238 -8.03 6.90 7.13
CA GLY A 238 -8.95 6.21 6.22
C GLY A 238 -8.31 5.79 4.90
N CYS A 239 -9.04 4.97 4.15
CA CYS A 239 -8.51 4.29 2.97
C CYS A 239 -8.15 5.26 1.84
N GLU A 240 -9.02 6.21 1.56
CA GLU A 240 -8.91 7.13 0.43
C GLU A 240 -7.69 8.02 0.57
N GLN A 241 -7.54 8.68 1.72
CA GLN A 241 -6.42 9.58 1.99
C GLN A 241 -5.09 8.81 2.12
N ALA A 242 -5.09 7.64 2.76
CA ALA A 242 -3.91 6.78 2.80
C ALA A 242 -3.47 6.36 1.39
N THR A 243 -4.42 6.04 0.51
CA THR A 243 -4.14 5.66 -0.88
C THR A 243 -3.60 6.85 -1.69
N ILE A 244 -4.19 8.04 -1.55
CA ILE A 244 -3.70 9.27 -2.19
C ILE A 244 -2.23 9.52 -1.81
N ARG A 245 -1.88 9.37 -0.53
CA ARG A 245 -0.49 9.50 -0.06
C ARG A 245 0.43 8.47 -0.69
N VAL A 246 -0.01 7.22 -0.92
CA VAL A 246 0.78 6.23 -1.69
C VAL A 246 1.07 6.72 -3.09
N TYR A 247 0.08 7.29 -3.77
CA TYR A 247 0.29 7.82 -5.11
C TYR A 247 1.30 8.97 -5.14
N PHE A 248 1.30 9.86 -4.15
CA PHE A 248 2.36 10.85 -3.98
C PHE A 248 3.75 10.21 -3.85
N ASN A 249 3.93 9.22 -2.97
CA ASN A 249 5.23 8.54 -2.78
C ASN A 249 5.73 7.81 -4.06
N ILE A 250 4.82 7.38 -4.94
CA ILE A 250 5.18 6.77 -6.23
C ILE A 250 5.14 7.78 -7.39
N GLY A 251 5.15 9.08 -7.07
CA GLY A 251 5.51 10.14 -8.01
C GLY A 251 4.37 11.00 -8.52
N MET A 252 3.12 10.77 -8.09
CA MET A 252 2.00 11.63 -8.45
C MET A 252 2.28 13.07 -7.99
N CYS A 253 2.08 14.03 -8.88
CA CYS A 253 2.26 15.46 -8.63
C CYS A 253 3.66 15.88 -8.13
N ALA A 254 4.69 15.06 -8.42
CA ALA A 254 6.02 15.27 -7.85
C ALA A 254 6.61 16.64 -8.24
N ALA A 255 6.52 17.03 -9.51
CA ALA A 255 7.03 18.30 -9.99
C ALA A 255 6.17 19.49 -9.54
N GLU A 256 4.86 19.27 -9.50
CA GLU A 256 3.85 20.31 -9.35
C GLU A 256 3.76 20.82 -7.91
N CYS A 257 3.78 19.93 -6.92
CA CYS A 257 3.55 20.32 -5.52
C CYS A 257 4.24 19.44 -4.46
N MET A 258 5.22 18.61 -4.83
CA MET A 258 5.94 17.77 -3.86
C MET A 258 7.41 18.18 -3.69
N VAL A 259 8.17 18.30 -4.79
CA VAL A 259 9.64 18.50 -4.74
C VAL A 259 10.06 19.77 -3.99
N GLY A 260 9.26 20.84 -4.08
CA GLY A 260 9.50 22.09 -3.37
C GLY A 260 9.42 21.97 -1.84
N HIS A 261 8.74 20.93 -1.34
CA HIS A 261 8.51 20.69 0.09
C HIS A 261 9.54 19.76 0.72
N LEU A 262 10.53 19.27 -0.05
CA LEU A 262 11.50 18.31 0.43
C LEU A 262 12.68 18.97 1.14
N ALA A 263 13.24 18.28 2.13
CA ALA A 263 14.46 18.71 2.81
C ALA A 263 15.65 18.83 1.84
N ASN A 264 15.73 17.94 0.84
CA ASN A 264 16.70 18.03 -0.25
C ASN A 264 16.20 18.89 -1.42
N GLY A 265 14.97 19.42 -1.36
CA GLY A 265 14.38 20.28 -2.38
C GLY A 265 15.02 21.67 -2.47
N PRO A 266 14.61 22.50 -3.46
CA PRO A 266 15.05 23.88 -3.57
C PRO A 266 14.79 24.67 -2.27
N GLY A 267 15.83 25.20 -1.63
CA GLY A 267 15.70 25.95 -0.36
C GLY A 267 15.89 25.13 0.91
N GLY A 268 16.01 23.80 0.83
CA GLY A 268 16.63 22.97 1.88
C GLY A 268 15.84 22.77 3.18
N SER A 269 14.54 23.06 3.21
CA SER A 269 13.69 22.83 4.40
C SER A 269 12.50 21.97 4.04
N GLN A 270 12.31 20.88 4.78
CA GLN A 270 11.07 20.11 4.66
C GLN A 270 9.90 20.97 5.14
N THR A 271 8.79 20.94 4.41
CA THR A 271 7.52 21.60 4.79
C THR A 271 6.36 20.68 4.42
N PRO A 272 5.16 20.83 5.01
CA PRO A 272 3.99 20.07 4.60
C PRO A 272 3.58 20.42 3.18
N ILE A 273 3.15 19.43 2.39
CA ILE A 273 2.42 19.74 1.15
C ILE A 273 1.10 20.46 1.49
N ASP A 274 0.66 21.32 0.58
CA ASP A 274 -0.68 21.92 0.62
C ASP A 274 -1.59 21.23 -0.40
N LEU A 275 -2.54 20.42 0.08
CA LEU A 275 -3.49 19.72 -0.79
C LEU A 275 -4.43 20.68 -1.54
N ALA A 276 -4.71 21.87 -1.02
CA ALA A 276 -5.51 22.85 -1.75
C ALA A 276 -4.70 23.46 -2.91
N GLU A 277 -3.41 23.73 -2.70
CA GLU A 277 -2.49 24.12 -3.78
C GLU A 277 -2.34 23.00 -4.81
N CYS A 278 -2.03 21.78 -4.37
CA CYS A 278 -1.87 20.62 -5.27
C CYS A 278 -3.08 20.43 -6.19
N ARG A 279 -4.32 20.60 -5.68
CA ARG A 279 -5.54 20.48 -6.51
C ARG A 279 -5.64 21.55 -7.60
N GLN A 280 -5.01 22.71 -7.42
CA GLN A 280 -5.00 23.79 -8.41
C GLN A 280 -3.98 23.53 -9.53
N VAL A 281 -2.85 22.90 -9.20
CA VAL A 281 -1.70 22.78 -10.11
C VAL A 281 -1.50 21.37 -10.68
N CYS A 282 -2.09 20.34 -10.07
CA CYS A 282 -1.93 18.94 -10.47
C CYS A 282 -3.28 18.28 -10.83
N PRO A 283 -3.61 18.15 -12.13
CA PRO A 283 -4.81 17.45 -12.58
C PRO A 283 -4.87 15.97 -12.19
N GLU A 284 -3.71 15.32 -12.02
CA GLU A 284 -3.64 13.91 -11.64
C GLU A 284 -4.15 13.66 -10.21
N LEU A 285 -3.99 14.62 -9.30
CA LEU A 285 -4.57 14.53 -7.96
C LEU A 285 -6.11 14.48 -8.02
N LEU A 286 -6.74 15.32 -8.85
CA LEU A 286 -8.19 15.32 -9.00
C LEU A 286 -8.70 13.98 -9.54
N LYS A 287 -8.01 13.43 -10.56
CA LYS A 287 -8.32 12.10 -11.10
C LYS A 287 -8.15 11.01 -10.03
N ALA A 288 -7.12 11.09 -9.21
CA ALA A 288 -6.91 10.16 -8.12
C ALA A 288 -8.04 10.28 -7.08
N GLU A 289 -8.40 11.48 -6.65
CA GLU A 289 -9.50 11.72 -5.70
C GLU A 289 -10.85 11.18 -6.21
N GLU A 290 -11.13 11.30 -7.51
CA GLU A 290 -12.32 10.72 -8.15
C GLU A 290 -12.30 9.17 -8.21
N SER A 291 -11.12 8.56 -8.16
CA SER A 291 -10.92 7.12 -8.39
C SER A 291 -10.69 6.31 -7.12
N VAL A 292 -10.12 6.90 -6.07
CA VAL A 292 -9.69 6.16 -4.87
C VAL A 292 -10.85 5.53 -4.10
N GLY A 293 -12.06 6.08 -4.16
CA GLY A 293 -13.24 5.44 -3.55
C GLY A 293 -13.52 4.06 -4.15
N LYS A 294 -13.34 3.90 -5.47
CA LYS A 294 -13.49 2.61 -6.17
C LYS A 294 -12.37 1.66 -5.80
N LEU A 295 -11.13 2.13 -5.72
CA LEU A 295 -10.00 1.34 -5.21
C LEU A 295 -10.26 0.86 -3.78
N CYS A 296 -10.82 1.71 -2.92
CA CYS A 296 -11.19 1.32 -1.56
C CYS A 296 -12.32 0.28 -1.54
N ALA A 297 -13.31 0.38 -2.43
CA ALA A 297 -14.31 -0.66 -2.63
C ALA A 297 -13.65 -1.99 -3.06
N PHE A 298 -12.66 -1.95 -3.95
CA PHE A 298 -11.87 -3.14 -4.28
C PHE A 298 -11.14 -3.71 -3.07
N LEU A 299 -10.44 -2.89 -2.26
CA LEU A 299 -9.69 -3.35 -1.08
C LEU A 299 -10.55 -3.96 0.04
N GLN A 300 -11.87 -3.75 0.01
CA GLN A 300 -12.80 -4.41 0.91
C GLN A 300 -13.07 -5.89 0.55
N THR A 301 -12.73 -6.31 -0.66
CA THR A 301 -13.05 -7.64 -1.19
C THR A 301 -12.03 -8.76 -0.89
N PRO A 302 -10.70 -8.53 -0.86
CA PRO A 302 -9.73 -9.60 -0.64
C PRO A 302 -9.84 -10.20 0.76
N ARG A 303 -9.71 -11.52 0.82
CA ARG A 303 -9.68 -12.32 2.06
C ARG A 303 -8.34 -13.04 2.16
N PRO A 304 -7.86 -13.35 3.38
CA PRO A 304 -6.60 -14.07 3.53
C PRO A 304 -6.69 -15.45 2.87
N PRO A 305 -5.67 -15.86 2.09
CA PRO A 305 -5.56 -17.22 1.59
C PRO A 305 -5.53 -18.19 2.78
N SER A 306 -6.32 -19.26 2.73
CA SER A 306 -6.41 -20.22 3.84
C SER A 306 -5.58 -21.47 3.54
N LEU A 307 -4.78 -21.92 4.51
CA LEU A 307 -3.92 -23.07 4.37
C LEU A 307 -4.72 -24.32 3.98
N VAL A 308 -5.88 -24.56 4.59
CA VAL A 308 -6.70 -25.75 4.32
C VAL A 308 -7.16 -25.85 2.86
N ASN A 309 -7.20 -24.72 2.14
CA ASN A 309 -7.63 -24.68 0.74
C ASN A 309 -6.50 -24.96 -0.25
N THR A 310 -5.24 -25.10 0.19
CA THR A 310 -4.13 -25.44 -0.71
C THR A 310 -4.14 -26.93 -1.08
N GLN A 311 -3.47 -27.30 -2.16
CA GLN A 311 -3.45 -28.67 -2.72
C GLN A 311 -3.04 -29.76 -1.70
N GLU A 312 -2.18 -29.41 -0.73
CA GLU A 312 -1.71 -30.32 0.33
C GLU A 312 -1.98 -29.78 1.74
N GLY A 313 -2.68 -28.66 1.85
CA GLY A 313 -2.83 -27.89 3.08
C GLY A 313 -3.41 -28.67 4.24
N ALA A 314 -4.43 -29.49 3.96
CA ALA A 314 -5.06 -30.34 4.95
C ALA A 314 -4.08 -31.33 5.61
N ASN A 315 -3.01 -31.73 4.92
CA ASN A 315 -1.99 -32.65 5.46
C ASN A 315 -1.13 -31.98 6.55
N PHE A 316 -1.07 -30.65 6.56
CA PHE A 316 -0.32 -29.87 7.55
C PHE A 316 -1.17 -29.52 8.79
N ILE A 317 -2.45 -29.90 8.81
CA ILE A 317 -3.40 -29.48 9.86
C ILE A 317 -3.77 -30.66 10.75
N ASP A 318 -3.27 -30.65 11.99
CA ASP A 318 -3.83 -31.44 13.08
C ASP A 318 -4.86 -30.62 13.84
N TRP A 319 -6.15 -30.89 13.61
CA TRP A 319 -7.25 -30.17 14.25
C TRP A 319 -7.29 -30.29 15.77
N LYS A 320 -6.73 -31.37 16.34
CA LYS A 320 -6.59 -31.51 17.79
C LYS A 320 -5.55 -30.51 18.32
N VAL A 321 -4.44 -30.35 17.59
CA VAL A 321 -3.41 -29.34 17.91
C VAL A 321 -3.95 -27.93 17.73
N VAL A 322 -4.68 -27.65 16.63
CA VAL A 322 -5.34 -26.35 16.41
C VAL A 322 -6.28 -26.00 17.57
N GLY A 323 -7.07 -26.96 18.06
CA GLY A 323 -7.96 -26.77 19.21
C GLY A 323 -7.23 -26.40 20.51
N ILE A 324 -6.01 -26.93 20.72
CA ILE A 324 -5.14 -26.55 21.84
C ILE A 324 -4.55 -25.16 21.58
N GLY A 325 -4.04 -24.93 20.36
CA GLY A 325 -3.47 -23.65 19.91
C GLY A 325 -4.43 -22.48 20.10
N LYS A 326 -5.72 -22.65 19.79
CA LYS A 326 -6.76 -21.64 20.05
C LYS A 326 -6.82 -21.20 21.52
N LYS A 327 -6.66 -22.14 22.45
CA LYS A 327 -6.64 -21.81 23.90
C LYS A 327 -5.35 -21.10 24.31
N VAL A 328 -4.22 -21.48 23.72
CA VAL A 328 -2.94 -20.80 23.94
C VAL A 328 -3.01 -19.36 23.40
N PHE A 329 -3.44 -19.19 22.15
CA PHE A 329 -3.63 -17.90 21.51
C PHE A 329 -4.51 -16.97 22.33
N SER A 330 -5.69 -17.45 22.76
CA SER A 330 -6.62 -16.66 23.58
C SER A 330 -6.02 -16.21 24.91
N ARG A 331 -5.03 -16.92 25.48
CA ARG A 331 -4.44 -16.60 26.78
C ARG A 331 -3.16 -15.76 26.67
N ALA A 332 -2.42 -15.89 25.57
CA ALA A 332 -1.07 -15.36 25.45
C ALA A 332 -0.88 -14.36 24.30
N CYS A 333 -1.76 -14.35 23.31
CA CYS A 333 -1.59 -13.59 22.06
C CYS A 333 -2.74 -12.62 21.81
N ALA A 334 -3.96 -12.99 22.20
CA ALA A 334 -5.18 -12.25 21.89
C ALA A 334 -5.30 -10.88 22.59
N SER A 335 -4.39 -10.50 23.47
CA SER A 335 -4.37 -9.15 24.05
C SER A 335 -3.89 -8.07 23.08
N CYS A 336 -3.18 -8.47 22.01
CA CYS A 336 -2.81 -7.59 20.90
C CYS A 336 -3.47 -8.10 19.60
N HIS A 337 -3.40 -9.41 19.34
CA HIS A 337 -3.85 -9.97 18.06
C HIS A 337 -5.36 -10.28 17.99
N SER A 338 -6.20 -9.57 18.74
CA SER A 338 -7.66 -9.70 18.67
C SER A 338 -8.36 -8.45 19.19
N ASP A 339 -9.31 -7.95 18.43
CA ASP A 339 -10.22 -6.87 18.84
C ASP A 339 -11.36 -7.33 19.77
N GLY A 340 -11.39 -8.63 20.10
CA GLY A 340 -12.40 -9.25 20.94
C GLY A 340 -13.70 -9.63 20.23
N ASP A 341 -13.86 -9.37 18.93
CA ASP A 341 -15.00 -9.88 18.16
C ASP A 341 -14.91 -11.41 18.04
N ARG A 342 -16.02 -12.07 18.40
CA ARG A 342 -16.16 -13.53 18.36
C ARG A 342 -17.12 -13.98 17.26
N SER A 343 -17.52 -13.10 16.36
CA SER A 343 -18.37 -13.42 15.24
C SER A 343 -17.67 -14.43 14.30
N ILE A 344 -18.43 -15.40 13.77
CA ILE A 344 -17.89 -16.49 12.92
C ILE A 344 -17.27 -15.94 11.61
N LYS A 345 -17.60 -14.69 11.24
CA LYS A 345 -17.13 -14.04 10.02
C LYS A 345 -15.83 -13.24 10.21
N HIS A 346 -15.36 -13.06 11.45
CA HIS A 346 -14.21 -12.22 11.76
C HIS A 346 -12.91 -13.03 11.67
N ASN A 347 -12.18 -12.86 10.58
CA ASN A 347 -10.90 -13.54 10.30
C ASN A 347 -9.73 -12.54 10.27
N VAL A 348 -9.70 -11.63 11.23
CA VAL A 348 -8.58 -10.70 11.45
C VAL A 348 -7.98 -11.00 12.82
N LEU A 349 -6.69 -11.36 12.84
CA LEU A 349 -5.93 -11.59 14.06
C LEU A 349 -5.10 -10.33 14.37
N SER A 350 -5.80 -9.25 14.72
CA SER A 350 -5.26 -7.93 15.03
C SER A 350 -6.26 -7.17 15.88
N ASP A 351 -5.79 -6.29 16.75
CA ASP A 351 -6.58 -5.18 17.28
C ASP A 351 -6.33 -3.86 16.52
N ASP A 352 -5.39 -3.85 15.57
CA ASP A 352 -4.85 -2.66 14.87
C ASP A 352 -4.49 -1.51 15.84
N LEU A 353 -4.20 -1.80 17.11
CA LEU A 353 -3.76 -0.83 18.10
C LEU A 353 -2.30 -0.44 17.86
N ILE A 354 -1.94 0.72 18.39
CA ILE A 354 -0.59 1.27 18.29
C ILE A 354 0.11 1.00 19.63
N HIS A 355 1.25 0.33 19.58
CA HIS A 355 2.08 0.02 20.74
C HIS A 355 3.46 0.66 20.63
N PRO A 356 4.11 1.00 21.76
CA PRO A 356 5.50 1.43 21.75
C PRO A 356 6.41 0.41 21.04
N PHE A 357 7.34 0.88 20.22
CA PHE A 357 8.26 -0.02 19.51
C PHE A 357 9.10 -0.86 20.48
N SER A 358 9.33 -0.37 21.71
CA SER A 358 10.04 -1.08 22.77
C SER A 358 9.30 -2.29 23.32
N GLU A 359 7.99 -2.37 23.12
CA GLU A 359 7.17 -3.53 23.50
C GLU A 359 7.15 -4.58 22.39
N ILE A 360 7.10 -4.15 21.12
CA ILE A 360 7.03 -5.04 19.95
C ILE A 360 8.41 -5.58 19.55
N GLY A 361 9.45 -4.73 19.54
CA GLY A 361 10.82 -5.14 19.21
C GLY A 361 11.11 -5.36 17.72
N THR A 362 10.30 -4.81 16.81
CA THR A 362 10.54 -4.85 15.35
C THR A 362 11.53 -3.75 14.89
N ASN A 363 11.67 -3.55 13.57
CA ASN A 363 12.59 -2.56 12.98
C ASN A 363 12.31 -1.15 13.53
N SER A 364 13.18 -0.69 14.43
CA SER A 364 13.02 0.61 15.09
C SER A 364 13.09 1.79 14.14
N CYS A 365 13.78 1.65 12.98
CA CYS A 365 13.82 2.71 11.98
C CYS A 365 12.43 2.97 11.40
N ARG A 366 11.65 1.91 11.13
CA ARG A 366 10.28 2.04 10.63
C ARG A 366 9.39 2.78 11.62
N ALA A 367 9.49 2.44 12.90
CA ALA A 367 8.75 3.13 13.95
C ALA A 367 9.17 4.60 14.13
N ARG A 368 10.35 5.02 13.65
CA ARG A 368 10.94 6.33 13.91
C ARG A 368 10.84 7.32 12.77
N THR A 369 10.24 6.95 11.63
CA THR A 369 10.07 7.86 10.49
C THR A 369 9.36 9.14 10.89
N THR A 370 9.78 10.27 10.31
CA THR A 370 9.30 11.60 10.74
C THR A 370 8.49 12.33 9.68
N ASN A 371 8.39 11.82 8.46
CA ASN A 371 7.75 12.55 7.36
C ASN A 371 6.27 12.95 7.62
N TRP A 372 5.58 12.28 8.56
CA TRP A 372 4.20 12.57 8.93
C TRP A 372 4.04 13.57 10.09
N MET A 373 5.15 14.11 10.59
CA MET A 373 5.14 15.05 11.71
C MET A 373 4.58 16.42 11.33
N ALA A 374 4.13 17.17 12.34
CA ALA A 374 3.79 18.57 12.15
C ALA A 374 4.98 19.31 11.52
N GLY A 375 4.74 20.04 10.42
CA GLY A 375 5.78 20.73 9.67
C GLY A 375 6.56 19.88 8.66
N HIS A 376 6.28 18.58 8.56
CA HIS A 376 6.92 17.65 7.64
C HIS A 376 6.00 17.33 6.45
N ILE A 377 6.58 16.77 5.39
CA ILE A 377 5.94 16.68 4.07
C ILE A 377 4.56 16.01 4.09
N TRP A 378 4.41 14.93 4.85
CA TRP A 378 3.18 14.14 4.94
C TRP A 378 2.31 14.53 6.15
N ALA A 379 2.50 15.70 6.74
CA ALA A 379 1.66 16.18 7.85
C ALA A 379 0.16 16.22 7.48
N ALA A 380 -0.16 16.48 6.21
CA ALA A 380 -1.53 16.49 5.70
C ALA A 380 -2.19 15.10 5.72
N PHE A 381 -1.38 14.04 5.82
CA PHE A 381 -1.80 12.63 5.82
C PHE A 381 -1.56 11.93 7.16
N SER A 382 -1.59 12.67 8.27
CA SER A 382 -1.56 12.05 9.61
C SER A 382 -2.61 12.66 10.51
N SER A 383 -3.15 11.85 11.42
CA SER A 383 -4.13 12.31 12.40
C SER A 383 -3.52 13.23 13.46
N GLY A 384 -4.36 14.00 14.14
CA GLY A 384 -3.97 14.76 15.33
C GLY A 384 -3.43 13.82 16.42
N GLN A 385 -4.07 12.67 16.60
CA GLN A 385 -3.66 11.65 17.57
C GLN A 385 -2.26 11.09 17.29
N TYR A 386 -1.85 11.00 16.02
CA TYR A 386 -0.45 10.67 15.69
C TYR A 386 0.48 11.76 16.22
N LYS A 387 0.22 13.02 15.85
CA LYS A 387 1.09 14.16 16.18
C LYS A 387 1.15 14.49 17.69
N GLU A 388 0.08 14.20 18.42
CA GLU A 388 -0.08 14.49 19.87
C GLU A 388 0.51 13.41 20.79
N ARG A 389 1.10 12.33 20.25
CA ARG A 389 1.74 11.30 21.07
C ARG A 389 2.86 11.91 21.94
N PRO A 390 3.20 11.31 23.10
CA PRO A 390 4.25 11.84 23.99
C PRO A 390 5.64 11.98 23.34
N THR A 391 5.93 11.16 22.33
CA THR A 391 7.16 11.21 21.53
C THR A 391 7.11 12.27 20.42
N GLY A 392 5.96 12.93 20.28
CA GLY A 392 5.57 13.70 19.10
C GLY A 392 5.56 12.81 17.87
N GLY A 393 4.69 11.80 17.77
CA GLY A 393 4.49 10.93 16.60
C GLY A 393 5.23 9.58 16.56
N PRO A 394 6.54 9.54 16.28
CA PRO A 394 7.29 8.30 16.07
C PRO A 394 7.52 7.50 17.36
N GLY A 395 8.12 6.32 17.26
CA GLY A 395 8.41 5.41 18.36
C GLY A 395 7.30 4.40 18.64
N PHE A 396 6.38 4.22 17.68
CA PHE A 396 5.28 3.29 17.83
C PHE A 396 5.12 2.40 16.60
N TYR A 397 4.45 1.28 16.77
CA TYR A 397 4.14 0.33 15.72
C TYR A 397 2.72 -0.19 15.92
N ARG A 398 1.99 -0.28 14.81
CA ARG A 398 0.65 -0.84 14.73
C ARG A 398 0.74 -2.35 14.81
N ASP A 399 -0.11 -2.98 15.60
CA ASP A 399 -0.28 -4.42 15.48
C ASP A 399 -0.84 -4.73 14.09
N MET A 400 -0.04 -5.43 13.29
CA MET A 400 -0.42 -5.78 11.93
C MET A 400 -1.18 -7.09 12.01
N PRO A 401 -2.26 -7.28 11.22
CA PRO A 401 -2.95 -8.55 11.21
C PRO A 401 -1.99 -9.70 10.95
N LEU A 402 -1.95 -10.64 11.90
CA LEU A 402 -1.29 -11.91 11.62
C LEU A 402 -1.99 -12.53 10.42
N VAL A 403 -1.19 -13.12 9.52
CA VAL A 403 -1.72 -13.88 8.39
C VAL A 403 -2.68 -14.92 8.96
N GLY A 404 -3.94 -14.88 8.52
CA GLY A 404 -4.96 -15.81 8.99
C GLY A 404 -4.49 -17.24 8.75
N ILE A 405 -4.56 -18.08 9.79
CA ILE A 405 -4.18 -19.50 9.76
C ILE A 405 -5.26 -20.31 9.04
#